data_AF-A0A966MJB1-F1
#
_entry.id   AF-A0A966MJB1-F1
#
_cell.length_a   1.000
_cell.length_b   1.000
_cell.length_c   1.000
_cell.angle_alpha   90.00
_cell.angle_beta   90.00
_cell.angle_gamma   90.00
#
_symmetry.space_group_name_H-M   'P 1'
#
loop_
_entity.id
_entity.type
_entity.pdbx_description
1 polymer ?
#
loop_
_entity_poly.entity_id
_entity_poly.type
_entity_poly.pdbx_seq_one_letter_code
_entity_poly.pdbx_strand_id
1 'polypeptide(L)'
;ERLLQDWHDYAALRLRLPDLDSVQEAARELTESSKRLFVTGRKSWLDLQNAVREQLQAELALAEAQALMRALQYRLALHAGQGFWRAGLE
;
A
#
# COMPACT_ATOMS: atom_id res chain seq x y z
N GLU A 1 -1.79 1.37 27.75
CA GLU A 1 -1.93 2.43 26.72
C GLU A 1 -1.38 1.99 25.35
N ARG A 2 -0.09 1.63 25.24
CA ARG A 2 0.52 1.25 23.94
C ARG A 2 -0.15 0.08 23.20
N LEU A 3 -0.54 -0.98 23.92
CA LEU A 3 -1.21 -2.15 23.31
C LEU A 3 -2.58 -1.80 22.69
N LEU A 4 -3.35 -0.96 23.38
CA LEU A 4 -4.66 -0.51 22.90
C LEU A 4 -4.50 0.36 21.65
N GLN A 5 -3.49 1.23 21.65
CA GLN A 5 -3.13 2.03 20.47
C GLN A 5 -2.75 1.13 19.28
N ASP A 6 -1.84 0.16 19.49
CA ASP A 6 -1.43 -0.77 18.44
C ASP A 6 -2.63 -1.56 17.88
N TRP A 7 -3.61 -1.91 18.72
CA TRP A 7 -4.84 -2.59 18.29
C TRP A 7 -5.74 -1.68 17.45
N HIS A 8 -5.95 -0.43 17.88
CA HIS A 8 -6.73 0.56 17.11
C HIS A 8 -6.09 0.84 15.75
N ASP A 9 -4.78 1.03 15.72
CA ASP A 9 -4.03 1.28 14.49
C ASP A 9 -4.13 0.07 13.55
N TYR A 10 -3.98 -1.15 14.07
CA TYR A 10 -4.14 -2.39 13.30
C TYR A 10 -5.55 -2.51 12.70
N ALA A 11 -6.58 -2.30 13.52
CA ALA A 11 -7.98 -2.40 13.08
C ALA A 11 -8.30 -1.37 11.99
N ALA A 12 -7.88 -0.11 12.16
CA ALA A 12 -8.08 0.96 11.19
C ALA A 12 -7.35 0.66 9.87
N LEU A 13 -6.09 0.24 9.95
CA LEU A 13 -5.28 -0.06 8.77
C LEU A 13 -5.81 -1.27 8.00
N ARG A 14 -6.44 -2.23 8.69
CA ARG A 14 -7.03 -3.43 8.06
C ARG A 14 -8.23 -3.07 7.18
N LEU A 15 -9.00 -2.07 7.58
CA LEU A 15 -10.11 -1.56 6.81
C LEU A 15 -9.64 -0.71 5.62
N ARG A 16 -8.51 -0.01 5.75
CA ARG A 16 -7.99 0.92 4.74
C ARG A 16 -7.14 0.25 3.65
N LEU A 17 -6.54 -0.90 3.93
CA LEU A 17 -5.68 -1.61 2.97
C LEU A 17 -6.37 -1.93 1.63
N PRO A 18 -7.60 -2.46 1.59
CA PRO A 18 -8.30 -2.70 0.32
C PRO A 18 -8.53 -1.43 -0.50
N ASP A 19 -8.81 -0.31 0.16
CA ASP A 19 -8.98 0.99 -0.51
C ASP A 19 -7.65 1.48 -1.10
N LEU A 20 -6.54 1.33 -0.37
CA LEU A 20 -5.20 1.68 -0.88
C LEU A 20 -4.79 0.81 -2.08
N ASP A 21 -5.14 -0.46 -2.05
CA ASP A 21 -4.93 -1.40 -3.16
C ASP A 21 -5.73 -0.95 -4.39
N SER A 22 -7.02 -0.65 -4.21
CA SER A 22 -7.88 -0.12 -5.27
C SER A 22 -7.38 1.20 -5.86
N VAL A 23 -6.84 2.10 -5.03
CA VAL A 23 -6.22 3.36 -5.47
C VAL A 23 -4.96 3.10 -6.29
N GLN A 24 -4.12 2.16 -5.87
CA GLN A 24 -2.91 1.79 -6.62
C GLN A 24 -3.26 1.19 -7.99
N GLU A 25 -4.25 0.30 -8.05
CA GLU A 25 -4.72 -0.29 -9.31
C GLU A 25 -5.26 0.78 -10.26
N ALA A 26 -6.11 1.69 -9.77
CA ALA A 26 -6.65 2.79 -10.57
C ALA A 26 -5.55 3.73 -11.09
N ALA A 27 -4.55 4.06 -10.25
CA ALA A 27 -3.43 4.90 -10.66
C ALA A 27 -2.54 4.23 -11.72
N ARG A 28 -2.36 2.91 -11.63
CA ARG A 28 -1.69 2.10 -12.65
C ARG A 28 -2.45 2.14 -13.97
N GLU A 29 -3.76 1.93 -13.96
CA GLU A 29 -4.60 1.98 -15.17
C GLU A 29 -4.59 3.36 -15.83
N LEU A 30 -4.67 4.43 -15.03
CA LEU A 30 -4.58 5.81 -15.51
C LEU A 30 -3.24 6.09 -16.18
N THR A 31 -2.16 5.57 -15.61
CA THR A 31 -0.81 5.71 -16.18
C THR A 31 -0.68 4.97 -17.50
N GLU A 32 -1.17 3.73 -17.59
CA GLU A 32 -1.18 2.97 -18.84
C GLU A 32 -2.02 3.64 -19.94
N SER A 33 -3.17 4.21 -19.56
CA SER A 33 -3.98 5.03 -20.47
C SER A 33 -3.24 6.28 -20.93
N SER A 34 -2.56 6.96 -20.00
CA SER A 34 -1.81 8.19 -20.29
C SER A 34 -0.62 7.92 -21.22
N LYS A 35 0.07 6.79 -21.07
CA LYS A 35 1.11 6.32 -22.01
C LYS A 35 0.56 6.19 -23.43
N ARG A 36 -0.60 5.52 -23.60
CA ARG A 36 -1.24 5.36 -24.93
C ARG A 36 -1.61 6.70 -25.55
N LEU A 37 -2.19 7.61 -24.77
CA LEU A 37 -2.60 8.93 -25.26
C LEU A 37 -1.41 9.81 -25.63
N PHE A 38 -0.33 9.75 -24.86
CA PHE A 38 0.92 10.45 -25.17
C PHE A 38 1.50 10.00 -26.52
N VAL A 39 1.57 8.69 -26.79
CA VAL A 39 2.03 8.16 -28.08
C VAL A 39 1.17 8.67 -29.25
N THR A 40 -0.14 8.81 -29.04
CA THR A 40 -1.04 9.38 -30.06
C THR A 40 -1.01 10.91 -30.15
N GLY A 41 -0.20 11.60 -29.34
CA GLY A 41 -0.14 13.06 -29.27
C GLY A 41 -1.35 13.72 -28.59
N ARG A 42 -2.23 12.94 -27.95
CA ARG A 42 -3.46 13.42 -27.27
C ARG A 42 -3.25 13.82 -25.81
N LYS A 43 -2.09 13.51 -25.23
CA LYS A 43 -1.65 13.98 -23.91
C LYS A 43 -0.21 14.50 -24.02
N SER A 44 0.12 15.49 -23.20
CA SER A 44 1.47 16.05 -23.15
C SER A 44 2.43 15.16 -22.35
N TRP A 45 3.74 15.40 -22.48
CA TRP A 45 4.75 14.78 -21.63
C TRP A 45 4.51 15.06 -20.14
N LEU A 46 4.04 16.27 -19.81
CA LEU A 46 3.73 16.67 -18.43
C LEU A 46 2.57 15.83 -17.86
N ASP A 47 1.52 15.57 -18.67
CA ASP A 47 0.40 14.73 -18.24
C ASP A 47 0.84 13.29 -17.96
N LEU A 48 1.75 12.76 -18.77
CA LEU A 48 2.33 11.43 -18.55
C LEU A 48 3.17 11.41 -17.27
N GLN A 49 4.01 12.42 -17.04
CA GLN A 49 4.81 12.48 -15.81
C GLN A 49 3.95 12.61 -14.55
N ASN A 50 2.86 13.38 -14.61
CA ASN A 50 1.93 13.50 -13.48
C ASN A 50 1.27 12.15 -13.16
N ALA A 51 0.79 11.43 -14.18
CA ALA A 51 0.21 10.10 -13.98
C ALA A 51 1.21 9.11 -13.36
N VAL A 52 2.44 9.06 -13.88
CA VAL A 52 3.51 8.21 -13.32
C VAL A 52 3.81 8.58 -11.86
N ARG A 53 3.87 9.88 -11.53
CA ARG A 53 4.09 10.33 -10.15
C ARG A 53 2.95 9.89 -9.22
N GLU A 54 1.71 10.02 -9.65
CA GLU A 54 0.54 9.58 -8.89
C GLU A 54 0.56 8.06 -8.66
N GLN A 55 0.94 7.26 -9.68
CA GLN A 55 1.11 5.82 -9.52
C GLN A 55 2.17 5.49 -8.46
N LEU A 56 3.35 6.12 -8.53
CA LEU A 56 4.42 5.88 -7.55
C LEU A 56 4.01 6.27 -6.12
N GLN A 57 3.24 7.36 -5.97
CA GLN A 57 2.71 7.78 -4.67
C GLN A 57 1.70 6.77 -4.12
N ALA A 58 0.82 6.23 -4.96
CA ALA A 58 -0.13 5.20 -4.56
C ALA A 58 0.58 3.88 -4.17
N GLU A 59 1.58 3.47 -4.95
CA GLU A 59 2.42 2.30 -4.65
C GLU A 59 3.16 2.44 -3.31
N LEU A 60 3.76 3.60 -3.06
CA LEU A 60 4.45 3.87 -1.80
C LEU A 60 3.48 3.83 -0.61
N ALA A 61 2.33 4.48 -0.72
CA ALA A 61 1.32 4.50 0.34
C ALA A 61 0.81 3.09 0.68
N LEU A 62 0.58 2.25 -0.34
CA LEU A 62 0.19 0.86 -0.15
C LEU A 62 1.31 0.06 0.54
N ALA A 63 2.55 0.18 0.07
CA ALA A 63 3.70 -0.52 0.64
C ALA A 63 3.95 -0.12 2.12
N GLU A 64 3.87 1.17 2.44
CA GLU A 64 3.99 1.68 3.81
C GLU A 64 2.89 1.12 4.71
N ALA A 65 1.63 1.11 4.25
CA ALA A 65 0.52 0.54 5.01
C ALA A 65 0.69 -0.97 5.22
N GLN A 66 1.14 -1.71 4.21
CA GLN A 66 1.43 -3.15 4.34
C GLN A 66 2.57 -3.43 5.33
N ALA A 67 3.64 -2.63 5.31
CA ALA A 67 4.75 -2.77 6.23
C ALA A 67 4.32 -2.47 7.68
N LEU A 68 3.56 -1.39 7.88
CA LEU A 68 3.04 -1.02 9.20
C LEU A 68 2.06 -2.08 9.73
N MET A 69 1.20 -2.64 8.88
CA MET A 69 0.29 -3.73 9.23
C MET A 69 1.05 -4.95 9.78
N ARG A 70 2.09 -5.39 9.06
CA ARG A 70 2.93 -6.52 9.48
C ARG A 70 3.61 -6.22 10.82
N ALA A 71 4.19 -5.04 10.97
CA ALA A 71 4.83 -4.63 12.22
C ALA A 71 3.85 -4.66 13.40
N LEU A 72 2.62 -4.13 13.22
CA LEU A 72 1.57 -4.16 14.24
C LEU A 72 1.13 -5.58 14.57
N GLN A 73 0.93 -6.42 13.55
CA GLN A 73 0.57 -7.83 13.72
C GLN A 73 1.62 -8.57 14.56
N TYR A 74 2.92 -8.36 14.28
CA TYR A 74 3.99 -8.97 15.06
C TYR A 74 4.02 -8.45 16.50
N ARG A 75 3.88 -7.14 16.74
CA ARG A 75 3.83 -6.58 18.10
C ARG A 75 2.65 -7.14 18.90
N LEU A 76 1.46 -7.18 18.31
CA LEU A 76 0.26 -7.73 18.94
C LEU A 76 0.42 -9.22 19.25
N ALA A 77 1.00 -10.00 18.34
CA ALA A 77 1.27 -11.43 18.55
C ALA A 77 2.23 -11.68 19.73
N LEU A 78 3.32 -10.91 19.83
CA LEU A 78 4.25 -11.00 20.96
C LEU A 78 3.56 -10.72 22.29
N HIS A 79 2.73 -9.67 22.34
CA HIS A 79 1.97 -9.35 23.54
C HIS A 79 0.98 -10.45 23.93
N ALA A 80 0.43 -11.17 22.96
CA ALA A 80 -0.44 -12.32 23.18
C ALA A 80 0.32 -13.62 23.54
N GLY A 81 1.66 -13.57 23.67
CA GLY A 81 2.49 -14.75 23.91
C GLY A 81 2.59 -15.70 22.72
N GLN A 82 2.20 -15.26 21.52
CA GLN A 82 2.28 -16.04 20.30
C GLN A 82 3.67 -15.87 19.69
N GLY A 83 4.47 -16.95 19.71
CA GLY A 83 5.74 -17.00 19.01
C GLY A 83 5.53 -17.04 17.50
N PHE A 84 6.14 -16.12 16.76
CA PHE A 84 6.04 -16.05 15.29
C PHE A 84 7.23 -16.71 14.57
N TRP A 85 8.09 -17.42 15.29
CA TRP A 85 9.15 -18.24 14.70
C TRP A 85 8.56 -19.48 14.04
N ARG A 86 8.15 -19.36 12.77
CA ARG A 86 8.34 -20.46 11.82
C ARG A 86 9.68 -20.23 11.15
N ALA A 87 10.72 -20.88 11.68
CA ALA A 87 11.92 -21.12 10.91
C ALA A 87 11.47 -21.83 9.64
N GLY A 88 11.83 -21.29 8.47
CA GLY A 88 11.66 -22.00 7.21
C GLY A 88 12.43 -23.30 7.29
N LEU A 89 11.72 -24.39 7.52
CA LEU A 89 12.13 -25.74 7.21
C LEU A 89 10.98 -26.32 6.40
N GLU A 90 11.04 -26.04 5.10
CA GLU A 90 10.92 -26.98 3.97
C GLU A 90 11.19 -26.22 2.66
#